data_AF-X1GEQ3-F1
#
_entry.id   AF-X1GEQ3-F1
#
_cell.length_a   1.000
_cell.length_b   1.000
_cell.length_c   1.000
_cell.angle_alpha   90.00
_cell.angle_beta   90.00
_cell.angle_gamma   90.00
#
_symmetry.space_group_name_H-M   'P 1'
#
loop_
_entity.id
_entity.type
_entity.pdbx_description
1 polymer ?
#
loop_
_entity_poly.entity_id
_entity_poly.type
_entity_poly.pdbx_seq_one_letter_code
_entity_poly.pdbx_strand_id
1 'polypeptide(L)'
;VDSLNASCGEGLSDLKAIDLIEQGKDIEEIIKELERFIPQVYLYAILEDPKWLEASGRISSTIANWFRRMQKIGVRPILGFKKGLIKPIGIKAGAKDIPTALFHQLEAKTKKLRDQSKKIR
;
A
#
# COMPACT_ATOMS: atom_id res chain seq x y z
N VAL A 1 10.19 -14.81 5.39
CA VAL A 1 8.79 -14.59 4.97
C VAL A 1 8.80 -13.54 3.87
N ASP A 2 8.13 -13.75 2.74
CA ASP A 2 7.98 -12.72 1.69
C ASP A 2 6.84 -11.77 2.07
N SER A 3 7.14 -10.49 2.30
CA SER A 3 6.15 -9.49 2.75
C SER A 3 5.14 -9.10 1.68
N LEU A 4 5.43 -9.38 0.40
CA LEU A 4 4.63 -8.95 -0.76
C LEU A 4 4.37 -7.43 -0.78
N ASN A 5 5.22 -6.65 -0.12
CA ASN A 5 5.10 -5.20 0.06
C ASN A 5 6.50 -4.54 -0.06
N ALA A 6 6.57 -3.22 0.16
CA ALA A 6 7.82 -2.49 0.18
C ALA A 6 7.73 -1.25 1.08
N SER A 7 8.88 -0.66 1.42
CA SER A 7 8.99 0.59 2.19
C SER A 7 8.23 0.47 3.53
N CYS A 8 7.42 1.46 3.91
CA CYS A 8 6.70 1.43 5.18
C CYS A 8 5.72 0.26 5.30
N GLY A 9 5.22 -0.30 4.19
CA GLY A 9 4.39 -1.50 4.24
C GLY A 9 5.18 -2.74 4.68
N GLU A 10 6.40 -2.91 4.18
CA GLU A 10 7.30 -3.96 4.67
C GLU A 10 7.70 -3.71 6.13
N GLY A 11 8.02 -2.47 6.49
CA GLY A 11 8.36 -2.11 7.88
C GLY A 11 7.25 -2.41 8.89
N LEU A 12 5.97 -2.39 8.50
CA LEU A 12 4.88 -2.85 9.37
C LEU A 12 4.98 -4.35 9.69
N SER A 13 5.48 -5.17 8.76
CA SER A 13 5.76 -6.58 9.01
C SER A 13 6.92 -6.75 9.98
N ASP A 14 7.97 -5.94 9.86
CA ASP A 14 9.11 -5.96 10.77
C ASP A 14 8.71 -5.57 12.19
N LEU A 15 7.92 -4.50 12.33
CA LEU A 15 7.38 -4.09 13.63
C LEU A 15 6.48 -5.17 14.25
N LYS A 16 5.69 -5.86 13.43
CA LYS A 16 4.89 -7.00 13.90
C LYS A 16 5.77 -8.16 14.36
N ALA A 17 6.88 -8.43 13.68
CA ALA A 17 7.85 -9.45 14.09
C ALA A 17 8.49 -9.10 15.43
N ILE A 18 8.90 -7.84 15.61
CA ILE A 18 9.44 -7.34 16.89
C ILE A 18 8.42 -7.54 18.02
N ASP A 19 7.17 -7.11 17.83
CA ASP A 19 6.13 -7.29 18.85
C ASP A 19 5.95 -8.78 19.25
N LEU A 20 6.07 -9.71 18.30
CA LEU A 20 5.92 -11.15 18.55
C LEU A 20 7.14 -11.73 19.29
N ILE A 21 8.34 -11.27 18.96
CA ILE A 21 9.59 -11.64 19.68
C ILE A 21 9.51 -11.15 21.13
N GLU A 22 9.06 -9.91 21.35
CA GLU A 22 8.88 -9.36 22.71
C GLU A 22 7.81 -10.12 23.51
N GLN A 23 6.83 -10.73 22.85
CA GLN A 23 5.85 -11.63 23.46
C GLN A 23 6.39 -13.03 23.76
N GLY A 24 7.66 -13.31 23.44
CA GLY A 24 8.29 -14.61 23.68
C GLY A 24 7.83 -15.72 22.72
N LYS A 25 7.31 -15.35 21.54
CA LYS A 25 6.92 -16.32 20.51
C LYS A 25 8.13 -17.01 19.90
N ASP A 26 7.98 -18.30 19.60
CA ASP A 26 9.00 -19.04 18.85
C ASP A 26 8.98 -18.69 17.35
N ILE A 27 9.98 -19.16 16.61
CA ILE A 27 10.16 -18.80 15.21
C ILE A 27 9.02 -19.33 14.31
N GLU A 28 8.51 -20.53 14.59
CA GLU A 28 7.40 -21.12 13.84
C GLU A 28 6.09 -20.34 14.06
N GLU A 29 5.80 -19.94 15.30
CA GLU A 29 4.68 -19.08 15.64
C GLU A 29 4.80 -17.71 14.97
N ILE A 30 6.00 -17.10 15.00
CA ILE A 30 6.26 -15.80 14.36
C ILE A 30 5.98 -15.87 12.87
N ILE A 31 6.52 -16.87 12.17
CA ILE A 31 6.31 -17.04 10.72
C ILE A 31 4.82 -17.14 10.40
N LYS A 32 4.08 -17.99 11.13
CA LYS A 32 2.65 -18.20 10.92
C LYS A 32 1.82 -16.94 11.16
N GLU A 33 2.16 -16.17 12.18
CA GLU A 33 1.46 -14.90 12.48
C GLU A 33 1.81 -13.81 11.46
N LEU A 34 3.04 -13.75 10.96
CA LEU A 34 3.42 -12.84 9.88
C LEU A 34 2.68 -13.16 8.57
N GLU A 35 2.59 -14.44 8.19
CA GLU A 35 1.83 -14.86 7.01
C GLU A 35 0.34 -14.49 7.07
N ARG A 36 -0.25 -14.50 8.27
CA ARG A 36 -1.62 -14.01 8.51
C ARG A 36 -1.73 -12.49 8.50
N PHE A 37 -0.68 -11.79 8.90
CA PHE A 37 -0.63 -10.34 8.99
C PHE A 37 -0.42 -9.67 7.62
N ILE A 38 0.47 -10.22 6.78
CA ILE A 38 0.85 -9.66 5.48
C ILE A 38 -0.35 -9.25 4.59
N PRO A 39 -1.41 -10.08 4.41
CA PRO A 39 -2.56 -9.71 3.60
C PRO A 39 -3.37 -8.50 4.13
N GLN A 40 -3.13 -8.10 5.38
CA GLN A 40 -3.80 -6.98 6.05
C GLN A 40 -3.01 -5.67 5.93
N VAL A 41 -1.81 -5.72 5.36
CA VAL A 41 -0.94 -4.55 5.15
C VAL A 41 -1.23 -3.92 3.80
N TYR A 42 -1.48 -2.60 3.79
CA TYR A 42 -1.78 -1.85 2.57
C TYR A 42 -0.82 -0.68 2.39
N LEU A 43 -0.24 -0.57 1.19
CA LEU A 43 0.48 0.62 0.73
C LEU A 43 -0.33 1.31 -0.36
N TYR A 44 -0.62 2.60 -0.18
CA TYR A 44 -1.25 3.45 -1.19
C TYR A 44 -0.26 4.53 -1.63
N ALA A 45 0.03 4.60 -2.92
CA ALA A 45 0.97 5.56 -3.49
C ALA A 45 0.33 6.33 -4.65
N ILE A 46 0.60 7.62 -4.71
CA ILE A 46 0.32 8.47 -5.87
C ILE A 46 1.65 9.13 -6.23
N LEU A 47 2.11 8.91 -7.45
CA LEU A 47 3.35 9.46 -7.97
C LEU A 47 3.09 10.73 -8.78
N GLU A 48 4.07 11.63 -8.82
CA GLU A 48 4.05 12.74 -9.78
C GLU A 48 4.29 12.24 -11.21
N ASP A 49 5.30 11.39 -11.40
CA ASP A 49 5.58 10.68 -12.66
C ASP A 49 5.99 9.23 -12.39
N PRO A 50 5.39 8.23 -13.06
CA PRO A 50 5.76 6.82 -12.92
C PRO A 50 7.07 6.44 -13.64
N LYS A 51 7.80 7.39 -14.24
CA LYS A 51 9.05 7.17 -15.02
C LYS A 51 10.01 6.18 -14.41
N TRP A 52 10.34 6.30 -13.12
CA TRP A 52 11.35 5.44 -12.49
C TRP A 52 10.83 4.02 -12.21
N LEU A 53 9.54 3.86 -11.93
CA LEU A 53 8.94 2.53 -11.83
C LEU A 53 8.89 1.84 -13.20
N GLU A 54 8.64 2.61 -14.26
CA GLU A 54 8.67 2.10 -15.64
C GLU A 54 10.09 1.71 -16.06
N ALA A 55 11.06 2.62 -15.91
CA ALA A 55 12.45 2.39 -16.30
C ALA A 55 13.09 1.22 -15.56
N SER A 56 12.70 0.99 -14.30
CA SER A 56 13.16 -0.16 -13.51
C SER A 56 12.39 -1.45 -13.80
N GLY A 57 11.36 -1.43 -14.65
CA GLY A 57 10.55 -2.60 -14.98
C GLY A 57 9.57 -3.05 -13.88
N ARG A 58 9.38 -2.24 -12.83
CA ARG A 58 8.45 -2.53 -11.72
C ARG A 58 6.98 -2.31 -12.10
N ILE A 59 6.73 -1.54 -13.16
CA ILE A 59 5.43 -1.45 -13.84
C ILE A 59 5.65 -1.53 -15.37
N SER A 60 4.62 -1.94 -16.11
CA SER A 60 4.67 -1.94 -17.57
C SER A 60 4.44 -0.55 -18.16
N SER A 61 4.95 -0.30 -19.37
CA SER A 61 4.69 0.94 -20.11
C SER A 61 3.19 1.21 -20.32
N THR A 62 2.37 0.18 -20.45
CA THR A 62 0.90 0.34 -20.52
C THR A 62 0.34 0.97 -19.25
N ILE A 63 0.78 0.52 -18.08
CA ILE A 63 0.36 1.08 -16.78
C ILE A 63 0.90 2.51 -16.62
N ALA A 64 2.16 2.75 -16.98
CA ALA A 64 2.77 4.07 -16.88
C ALA A 64 2.07 5.10 -17.79
N ASN A 65 1.78 4.74 -19.04
CA ASN A 65 1.06 5.61 -19.98
C ASN A 65 -0.39 5.86 -19.55
N TRP A 66 -1.09 4.84 -19.06
CA TRP A 66 -2.41 5.03 -18.45
C TRP A 66 -2.36 6.00 -17.27
N PHE A 67 -1.38 5.84 -16.37
CA PHE A 67 -1.21 6.70 -15.20
C PHE A 67 -1.02 8.18 -15.59
N ARG A 68 -0.11 8.46 -16.53
CA ARG A 68 0.13 9.82 -17.05
C ARG A 68 -1.12 10.42 -17.71
N ARG A 69 -1.88 9.62 -18.48
CA ARG A 69 -3.13 10.09 -19.11
C ARG A 69 -4.18 10.50 -18.10
N MET A 70 -4.33 9.73 -17.03
CA MET A 70 -5.28 10.04 -15.96
C MET A 70 -4.90 11.35 -15.24
N GLN A 71 -3.61 11.55 -14.94
CA GLN A 71 -3.15 12.80 -14.32
C GLN A 71 -3.41 14.03 -15.20
N LYS A 72 -3.20 13.91 -16.53
CA LYS A 72 -3.46 15.00 -17.48
C LYS A 72 -4.92 15.49 -17.48
N ILE A 73 -5.87 14.60 -17.18
CA ILE A 73 -7.30 14.95 -17.08
C ILE A 73 -7.72 15.29 -15.64
N GLY A 74 -6.76 15.54 -14.74
CA GLY A 74 -7.02 15.92 -13.34
C GLY A 74 -7.44 14.77 -12.44
N VAL A 75 -7.29 13.51 -12.88
CA VAL A 75 -7.58 12.32 -12.07
C VAL A 75 -6.28 11.77 -11.51
N ARG A 76 -6.23 11.52 -10.19
CA ARG A 76 -5.04 11.01 -9.50
C ARG A 76 -5.14 9.49 -9.36
N PRO A 77 -4.34 8.69 -10.09
CA PRO A 77 -4.37 7.24 -9.96
C PRO A 77 -3.67 6.81 -8.68
N ILE A 78 -4.21 5.78 -8.02
CA ILE A 78 -3.64 5.21 -6.81
C ILE A 78 -3.02 3.86 -7.16
N LEU A 79 -1.73 3.74 -6.89
CA LEU A 79 -0.96 2.50 -6.99
C LEU A 79 -0.90 1.82 -5.61
N GLY A 80 -0.74 0.51 -5.63
CA GLY A 80 -0.41 -0.28 -4.46
C GLY A 80 -0.07 -1.71 -4.86
N PHE A 81 0.10 -2.58 -3.87
CA PHE A 81 0.50 -3.96 -4.10
C PHE A 81 -0.70 -4.90 -4.30
N LYS A 82 -0.58 -5.79 -5.28
CA LYS A 82 -1.41 -6.99 -5.44
C LYS A 82 -0.50 -8.18 -5.64
N LYS A 83 -0.43 -9.07 -4.64
CA LYS A 83 0.46 -10.25 -4.64
C LYS A 83 1.91 -9.88 -4.99
N GLY A 84 2.48 -8.89 -4.30
CA GLY A 84 3.86 -8.43 -4.52
C GLY A 84 4.08 -7.56 -5.76
N LEU A 85 3.07 -7.37 -6.63
CA LEU A 85 3.20 -6.56 -7.83
C LEU A 85 2.56 -5.18 -7.67
N ILE A 86 3.23 -4.13 -8.14
CA ILE A 86 2.66 -2.78 -8.20
C ILE A 86 1.57 -2.76 -9.27
N LYS A 87 0.35 -2.39 -8.86
CA LYS A 87 -0.83 -2.32 -9.73
C LYS A 87 -1.65 -1.06 -9.42
N PRO A 88 -2.42 -0.56 -10.39
CA PRO A 88 -3.51 0.34 -10.13
C PRO A 88 -4.54 -0.33 -9.20
N ILE A 89 -4.88 0.34 -8.11
CA ILE A 89 -5.85 -0.13 -7.11
C ILE A 89 -7.04 0.82 -6.92
N GLY A 90 -7.00 1.98 -7.57
CA GLY A 90 -8.09 2.94 -7.58
C GLY A 90 -7.72 4.22 -8.31
N ILE A 91 -8.68 5.14 -8.35
CA ILE A 91 -8.51 6.50 -8.89
C ILE A 91 -9.22 7.48 -7.96
N LYS A 92 -8.70 8.70 -7.86
CA LYS A 92 -9.34 9.80 -7.15
C LYS A 92 -9.47 11.00 -8.06
N ALA A 93 -10.70 11.37 -8.39
CA ALA A 93 -11.02 12.60 -9.11
C ALA A 93 -11.33 13.73 -8.11
N GLY A 94 -11.12 14.99 -8.53
CA GLY A 94 -11.53 16.18 -7.78
C GLY A 94 -10.73 16.47 -6.50
N ALA A 95 -9.61 15.78 -6.27
CA ALA A 95 -8.74 16.08 -5.13
C ALA A 95 -7.79 17.24 -5.45
N LYS A 96 -7.79 18.27 -4.59
CA LYS A 96 -6.98 19.49 -4.72
C LYS A 96 -5.50 19.17 -4.95
N ASP A 97 -4.94 18.28 -4.14
CA ASP A 97 -3.55 17.85 -4.17
C ASP A 97 -3.40 16.35 -3.87
N ILE A 98 -2.16 15.84 -3.97
CA ILE A 98 -1.83 14.44 -3.72
C ILE A 98 -2.10 14.04 -2.24
N PRO A 99 -1.66 14.82 -1.23
CA PRO A 99 -1.94 14.50 0.17
C PRO A 99 -3.43 14.35 0.46
N THR A 100 -4.26 15.30 -0.02
CA THR A 100 -5.72 15.24 0.14
C THR A 100 -6.31 13.97 -0.48
N ALA A 101 -5.81 13.56 -1.65
CA ALA A 101 -6.27 12.32 -2.29
C ALA A 101 -5.92 11.08 -1.45
N LEU A 102 -4.71 11.02 -0.89
CA LEU A 102 -4.27 9.93 -0.01
C LEU A 102 -5.07 9.88 1.29
N PHE A 103 -5.32 11.03 1.93
CA PHE A 103 -6.15 11.09 3.14
C PHE A 103 -7.58 10.64 2.88
N HIS A 104 -8.21 11.08 1.79
CA HIS A 104 -9.54 10.59 1.42
C HIS A 104 -9.55 9.07 1.18
N GLN A 105 -8.50 8.52 0.57
CA GLN A 105 -8.36 7.07 0.38
C GLN A 105 -8.23 6.35 1.71
N LEU A 106 -7.37 6.84 2.60
CA LEU A 106 -7.19 6.29 3.95
C LEU A 106 -8.51 6.31 4.72
N GLU A 107 -9.22 7.43 4.69
CA GLU A 107 -10.50 7.60 5.37
C GLU A 107 -11.53 6.58 4.87
N ALA A 108 -11.68 6.46 3.54
CA ALA A 108 -12.63 5.54 2.92
C ALA A 108 -12.31 4.07 3.22
N LYS A 109 -11.03 3.69 3.25
CA LYS A 109 -10.60 2.30 3.49
C LYS A 109 -10.63 1.91 4.96
N THR A 110 -10.45 2.87 5.87
CA THR A 110 -10.41 2.62 7.31
C THR A 110 -11.73 2.89 8.02
N LYS A 111 -12.70 3.56 7.39
CA LYS A 111 -13.98 3.97 8.03
C LYS A 111 -14.62 2.83 8.83
N LYS A 112 -14.88 1.68 8.21
CA LYS A 112 -15.50 0.52 8.88
C LYS A 112 -14.70 0.02 10.09
N LEU A 113 -13.37 0.07 10.03
CA LEU A 113 -12.51 -0.36 11.14
C LEU A 113 -12.52 0.67 12.27
N ARG A 114 -12.51 1.96 11.94
CA ARG A 114 -12.62 3.06 12.91
C ARG A 114 -13.99 3.09 13.58
N ASP A 115 -15.06 2.81 12.84
CA ASP A 115 -16.42 2.67 13.39
C ASP A 115 -16.51 1.50 14.39
N GLN A 116 -15.64 0.50 14.25
CA GLN A 116 -15.47 -0.62 15.19
C GLN A 116 -14.47 -0.32 16.32
N SER A 117 -14.04 0.94 16.48
CA SER A 117 -13.02 1.37 17.45
C SER A 117 -11.68 0.63 17.32
N LYS A 118 -11.38 0.05 16.14
CA LYS A 118 -10.08 -0.58 15.90
C LYS A 118 -9.02 0.48 15.68
N LYS A 119 -7.88 0.31 16.35
CA LYS A 119 -6.69 1.12 16.10
C LYS A 119 -6.07 0.74 14.76
N ILE A 120 -5.89 1.73 13.90
CA ILE A 120 -5.07 1.60 12.69
C ILE A 120 -3.64 1.96 13.11
N ARG A 121 -2.69 1.07 12.80
CA ARG A 121 -1.26 1.29 13.03
C ARG A 121 -0.61 1.66 11.72
#